data_AF-A0A5J4Q2B0-F1
#
_entry.id   AF-A0A5J4Q2B0-F1
#
_cell.length_a   1.000
_cell.length_b   1.000
_cell.length_c   1.000
_cell.angle_alpha   90.00
_cell.angle_beta   90.00
_cell.angle_gamma   90.00
#
_symmetry.space_group_name_H-M   'P 1'
#
loop_
_entity.id
_entity.type
_entity.pdbx_description
1 polymer ?
#
loop_
_entity_poly.entity_id
_entity_poly.type
_entity_poly.pdbx_seq_one_letter_code
_entity_poly.pdbx_strand_id
1 'polypeptide(L)'
;MGKREKTGVNFNIPLLEVPKMILDKYKGSLPNNIVLPVLSNQKMNAYLKEIGDLCGIEKELTFHIARHTFASQVCLSQGVPIESLSRMMEHRNIQTTQRYARVNNEKIGNDMKQLSIRIAGKYSYAE
;
A
#
# COMPACT_ATOMS: atom_id res chain seq x y z
N MET A 1 -15.64 11.12 5.41
CA MET A 1 -14.31 11.74 5.22
C MET A 1 -13.61 11.71 6.57
N GLY A 2 -12.43 11.09 6.67
CA GLY A 2 -11.71 10.95 7.94
C GLY A 2 -10.87 12.19 8.25
N LYS A 3 -10.74 12.53 9.54
CA LYS A 3 -9.90 13.64 10.02
C LYS A 3 -8.69 13.04 10.74
N ARG A 4 -7.48 13.42 10.34
CA ARG A 4 -6.24 12.93 10.98
C ARG A 4 -6.08 13.48 12.39
N GLU A 5 -5.76 12.61 13.34
CA GLU A 5 -5.45 13.01 14.71
C GLU A 5 -4.20 13.89 14.82
N LYS A 6 -3.12 13.56 14.08
CA LYS A 6 -1.83 14.27 14.22
C LYS A 6 -1.65 15.49 13.30
N THR A 7 -2.35 15.57 12.16
CA THR A 7 -2.07 16.61 11.16
C THR A 7 -3.29 17.37 10.64
N GLY A 8 -4.51 17.00 11.03
CA GLY A 8 -5.74 17.72 10.67
C GLY A 8 -6.13 17.71 9.18
N VAL A 9 -5.34 17.09 8.32
CA VAL A 9 -5.61 16.99 6.87
C VAL A 9 -6.67 15.93 6.61
N ASN A 10 -7.66 16.25 5.79
CA ASN A 10 -8.67 15.30 5.33
C ASN A 10 -8.04 14.30 4.36
N PHE A 11 -8.36 13.03 4.52
CA PHE A 11 -7.92 11.98 3.60
C PHE A 11 -9.08 11.10 3.15
N ASN A 12 -8.94 10.57 1.95
CA ASN A 12 -9.81 9.56 1.38
C ASN A 12 -8.92 8.53 0.66
N ILE A 13 -8.99 7.28 1.09
CA ILE A 13 -8.22 6.18 0.51
C ILE A 13 -9.23 5.18 -0.06
N PRO A 14 -9.30 5.01 -1.39
CA PRO A 14 -10.11 3.96 -1.98
C PRO A 14 -9.67 2.59 -1.47
N LEU A 15 -10.64 1.75 -1.09
CA LEU A 15 -10.37 0.40 -0.63
C LEU A 15 -10.45 -0.58 -1.79
N LEU A 16 -9.49 -1.50 -1.83
CA LEU A 16 -9.58 -2.69 -2.65
C LEU A 16 -10.57 -3.68 -2.03
N GLU A 17 -10.90 -4.73 -2.79
CA GLU A 17 -11.86 -5.76 -2.37
C GLU A 17 -11.44 -6.46 -1.07
N VAL A 18 -10.17 -6.87 -0.95
CA VAL A 18 -9.67 -7.60 0.23
C VAL A 18 -9.85 -6.80 1.53
N PRO A 19 -9.38 -5.54 1.65
CA PRO A 19 -9.70 -4.71 2.82
C PRO A 19 -11.19 -4.59 3.09
N LYS A 20 -12.03 -4.44 2.05
CA LYS A 20 -13.48 -4.33 2.20
C LYS A 20 -14.08 -5.60 2.80
N MET A 21 -13.69 -6.78 2.32
CA MET A 21 -14.11 -8.07 2.87
C MET A 21 -13.75 -8.22 4.35
N ILE A 22 -12.56 -7.74 4.76
CA ILE A 22 -12.14 -7.76 6.16
C ILE A 22 -13.04 -6.86 7.01
N LEU A 23 -13.37 -5.66 6.53
CA LEU A 23 -14.28 -4.76 7.24
C LEU A 23 -15.69 -5.35 7.36
N ASP A 24 -16.19 -5.95 6.29
CA ASP A 24 -17.51 -6.58 6.27
C ASP A 24 -17.58 -7.77 7.24
N LYS A 25 -16.50 -8.54 7.40
CA LYS A 25 -16.39 -9.64 8.38
C LYS A 25 -16.61 -9.18 9.83
N TYR A 26 -16.14 -7.99 10.21
CA TYR A 26 -16.23 -7.48 11.58
C TYR A 26 -17.40 -6.52 11.81
N LYS A 27 -18.18 -6.23 10.76
CA LYS A 27 -19.29 -5.27 10.80
C LYS A 27 -20.32 -5.68 11.85
N GLY A 28 -20.60 -4.78 12.79
CA GLY A 28 -21.57 -4.99 13.87
C GLY A 28 -21.19 -6.06 14.91
N SER A 29 -19.99 -6.64 14.81
CA SER A 29 -19.56 -7.75 15.69
C SER A 29 -18.74 -7.29 16.90
N LEU A 30 -18.24 -6.06 16.89
CA LEU A 30 -17.34 -5.54 17.92
C LEU A 30 -18.03 -4.51 18.82
N PRO A 31 -17.72 -4.50 20.12
CA PRO A 31 -18.23 -3.48 21.04
C PRO A 31 -17.61 -2.10 20.76
N ASN A 32 -18.20 -1.06 21.32
CA ASN A 32 -17.68 0.32 21.32
C ASN A 32 -17.48 0.95 19.94
N ASN A 33 -18.25 0.52 18.94
CA ASN A 33 -18.23 1.07 17.57
C ASN A 33 -16.84 1.00 16.90
N ILE A 34 -16.03 0.01 17.30
CA ILE A 34 -14.71 -0.24 16.72
C ILE A 34 -14.88 -1.06 15.43
N VAL A 35 -14.12 -0.71 14.39
CA VAL A 35 -14.25 -1.32 13.06
C VAL A 35 -13.42 -2.60 12.92
N LEU A 36 -12.29 -2.72 13.62
CA LEU A 36 -11.39 -3.87 13.58
C LEU A 36 -10.89 -4.23 14.99
N PRO A 37 -10.67 -5.51 15.31
CA PRO A 37 -10.08 -5.91 16.59
C PRO A 37 -8.58 -5.63 16.59
N VAL A 38 -8.18 -4.41 16.92
CA VAL A 38 -6.77 -3.99 16.90
C VAL A 38 -6.09 -4.38 18.22
N LEU A 39 -5.08 -5.23 18.13
CA LEU A 39 -4.20 -5.61 19.24
C LEU A 39 -3.10 -4.58 19.46
N SER A 40 -2.39 -4.69 20.59
CA SER A 40 -1.15 -3.93 20.79
C SER A 40 -0.11 -4.32 19.74
N ASN A 41 0.75 -3.38 19.35
CA ASN A 41 1.82 -3.62 18.37
C ASN A 41 2.73 -4.81 18.79
N GLN A 42 2.98 -4.95 20.10
CA GLN A 42 3.75 -6.07 20.64
C GLN A 42 3.09 -7.43 20.36
N LYS A 43 1.80 -7.58 20.71
CA LYS A 43 1.05 -8.81 20.44
C LYS A 43 0.91 -9.09 18.95
N MET A 44 0.67 -8.04 18.17
CA MET A 44 0.57 -8.16 16.71
C MET A 44 1.87 -8.68 16.09
N ASN A 45 3.03 -8.14 16.48
CA ASN A 45 4.31 -8.61 15.97
C ASN A 45 4.65 -10.03 16.45
N ALA A 46 4.27 -10.42 17.66
CA ALA A 46 4.42 -11.80 18.14
C ALA A 46 3.64 -12.79 17.25
N TYR A 47 2.36 -12.51 16.98
CA TYR A 47 1.54 -13.35 16.11
C TYR A 47 2.00 -13.34 14.65
N LEU A 48 2.48 -12.19 14.14
CA LEU A 48 3.05 -12.13 12.79
C LEU A 48 4.29 -13.02 12.65
N LYS A 49 5.10 -13.13 13.70
CA LYS A 49 6.26 -14.03 13.72
C LYS A 49 5.83 -15.49 13.64
N GLU A 50 4.88 -15.90 14.47
CA GLU A 50 4.32 -17.26 14.44
C GLU A 50 3.71 -17.60 13.07
N ILE A 51 2.95 -16.67 12.48
CA ILE A 51 2.40 -16.84 11.13
C ILE A 51 3.54 -16.97 10.09
N GLY A 52 4.60 -16.18 10.21
CA GLY A 52 5.78 -16.27 9.35
C GLY A 52 6.42 -17.65 9.40
N ASP A 53 6.65 -18.17 10.60
CA ASP A 53 7.22 -19.49 10.84
C ASP A 53 6.34 -20.59 10.24
N LEU A 54 5.02 -20.54 10.47
CA LEU A 54 4.05 -21.50 9.91
C LEU A 54 3.98 -21.45 8.38
N CYS A 55 4.16 -20.27 7.78
CA CYS A 55 4.16 -20.10 6.33
C CYS A 55 5.51 -20.40 5.68
N GLY A 56 6.57 -20.70 6.45
CA GLY A 56 7.93 -20.87 5.93
C GLY A 56 8.54 -19.57 5.39
N ILE A 57 8.13 -18.42 5.90
CA ILE A 57 8.66 -17.11 5.49
C ILE A 57 9.91 -16.81 6.33
N GLU A 58 11.08 -16.89 5.71
CA GLU A 58 12.37 -16.64 6.39
C GLU A 58 12.55 -15.19 6.85
N LYS A 59 11.82 -14.26 6.22
CA LYS A 59 11.87 -12.84 6.57
C LYS A 59 11.00 -12.56 7.79
N GLU A 60 11.58 -11.91 8.80
CA GLU A 60 10.83 -11.46 9.98
C GLU A 60 9.64 -10.58 9.58
N LEU A 61 8.42 -11.01 9.92
CA LEU A 61 7.20 -10.26 9.67
C LEU A 61 6.90 -9.30 10.82
N THR A 62 6.77 -8.02 10.49
CA THR A 62 6.39 -6.97 11.45
C THR A 62 5.27 -6.12 10.88
N PHE A 63 4.56 -5.40 11.75
CA PHE A 63 3.50 -4.49 11.34
C PHE A 63 4.00 -3.41 10.35
N HIS A 64 5.23 -2.92 10.56
CA HIS A 64 5.83 -1.93 9.65
C HIS A 64 6.07 -2.48 8.25
N ILE A 65 6.38 -3.78 8.10
CA ILE A 65 6.59 -4.40 6.80
C ILE A 65 5.32 -4.36 5.95
N ALA A 66 4.13 -4.50 6.54
CA ALA A 66 2.87 -4.40 5.79
C ALA A 66 2.77 -3.07 5.03
N ARG A 67 3.14 -1.95 5.67
CA ARG A 67 3.17 -0.63 5.03
C ARG A 67 4.22 -0.55 3.92
N HIS A 68 5.41 -1.12 4.14
CA HIS A 68 6.45 -1.19 3.10
C HIS A 68 6.01 -2.03 1.89
N THR A 69 5.36 -3.17 2.12
CA THR A 69 4.86 -4.06 1.07
C THR A 69 3.73 -3.41 0.28
N PHE A 70 2.78 -2.73 0.95
CA PHE A 70 1.74 -1.95 0.27
C PHE A 70 2.34 -0.88 -0.64
N ALA A 71 3.30 -0.10 -0.13
CA ALA A 71 3.95 0.95 -0.88
C ALA A 71 4.73 0.44 -2.09
N SER A 72 5.64 -0.52 -1.85
CA SER A 72 6.55 -1.00 -2.89
C SER A 72 5.86 -1.96 -3.87
N GLN A 73 5.29 -3.06 -3.38
CA GLN A 73 4.83 -4.16 -4.23
C GLN A 73 3.41 -3.97 -4.76
N VAL A 74 2.49 -3.48 -3.93
CA VAL A 74 1.08 -3.32 -4.32
C VAL A 74 0.87 -2.05 -5.14
N CYS A 75 1.60 -0.97 -4.84
CA CYS A 75 1.43 0.31 -5.54
C CYS A 75 2.53 0.55 -6.60
N LEU A 76 3.77 0.80 -6.20
CA LEU A 76 4.82 1.27 -7.13
C LEU A 76 5.13 0.24 -8.22
N SER A 77 5.32 -1.03 -7.87
CA SER A 77 5.57 -2.11 -8.84
C SER A 77 4.42 -2.26 -9.84
N GLN A 78 3.18 -1.95 -9.44
CA GLN A 78 1.98 -2.04 -10.29
C GLN A 78 1.69 -0.76 -11.10
N GLY A 79 2.59 0.23 -11.08
CA GLY A 79 2.41 1.43 -11.91
C GLY A 79 1.70 2.59 -11.23
N VAL A 80 1.37 2.50 -9.94
CA VAL A 80 0.81 3.64 -9.21
C VAL A 80 1.87 4.74 -9.11
N PRO A 81 1.58 5.98 -9.56
CA PRO A 81 2.52 7.09 -9.45
C PRO A 81 2.92 7.38 -8.01
N ILE A 82 4.19 7.75 -7.80
CA ILE A 82 4.73 7.99 -6.46
C ILE A 82 4.05 9.16 -5.74
N GLU A 83 3.55 10.15 -6.46
CA GLU A 83 2.79 11.28 -5.93
C GLU A 83 1.45 10.81 -5.36
N SER A 84 0.74 9.96 -6.11
CA SER A 84 -0.51 9.35 -5.66
C SER A 84 -0.27 8.49 -4.42
N LEU A 85 0.78 7.67 -4.43
CA LEU A 85 1.17 6.88 -3.27
C LEU A 85 1.52 7.78 -2.07
N SER A 86 2.31 8.83 -2.28
CA SER A 86 2.71 9.76 -1.21
C SER A 86 1.51 10.41 -0.55
N ARG A 87 0.48 10.76 -1.33
CA ARG A 87 -0.79 11.27 -0.82
C ARG A 87 -1.59 10.22 -0.04
N MET A 88 -1.71 8.99 -0.57
CA MET A 88 -2.40 7.88 0.11
C MET A 88 -1.70 7.46 1.40
N MET A 89 -0.37 7.45 1.41
CA MET A 89 0.46 7.17 2.58
C MET A 89 0.64 8.38 3.47
N GLU A 90 0.00 9.50 3.16
CA GLU A 90 -0.08 10.62 4.08
C GLU A 90 1.24 11.36 4.34
N HIS A 91 2.27 11.14 3.50
CA HIS A 91 3.58 11.76 3.65
C HIS A 91 3.54 13.20 3.14
N ARG A 92 3.91 14.16 4.01
CA ARG A 92 4.04 15.59 3.65
C ARG A 92 5.20 15.86 2.69
N ASN A 93 6.25 15.04 2.79
CA ASN A 93 7.42 15.14 1.93
C ASN A 93 7.55 13.84 1.12
N ILE A 94 7.52 13.97 -0.20
CA ILE A 94 7.65 12.87 -1.16
C ILE A 94 8.95 12.08 -0.98
N GLN A 95 10.01 12.69 -0.45
CA GLN A 95 11.27 12.03 -0.11
C GLN A 95 11.07 10.84 0.85
N THR A 96 10.08 10.91 1.74
CA THR A 96 9.72 9.78 2.62
C THR A 96 9.21 8.59 1.82
N THR A 97 8.48 8.86 0.74
CA THR A 97 7.94 7.86 -0.18
C THR A 97 9.01 7.34 -1.14
N GLN A 98 10.04 8.12 -1.45
CA GLN A 98 11.17 7.70 -2.30
C GLN A 98 11.91 6.49 -1.70
N ARG A 99 11.89 6.30 -0.38
CA ARG A 99 12.47 5.11 0.27
C ARG A 99 11.86 3.79 -0.24
N TYR A 100 10.63 3.80 -0.75
CA TYR A 100 9.98 2.62 -1.33
C TYR A 100 10.24 2.46 -2.84
N ALA A 101 10.67 3.53 -3.51
CA ALA A 101 10.87 3.56 -4.94
C ALA A 101 12.22 2.95 -5.31
N ARG A 102 12.20 1.65 -5.65
CA ARG A 102 13.32 1.01 -6.34
C ARG A 102 12.96 0.93 -7.82
N VAL A 103 13.68 1.70 -8.64
CA VAL A 103 13.58 1.58 -10.10
C VAL A 103 14.50 0.42 -10.51
N ASN A 104 13.91 -0.66 -11.02
CA ASN A 104 14.64 -1.77 -11.63
C ASN A 104 14.28 -1.86 -13.12
N ASN A 105 15.07 -2.61 -13.90
CA ASN A 105 14.87 -2.73 -15.35
C ASN A 105 13.47 -3.28 -15.72
N GLU A 106 12.94 -4.18 -14.90
CA GLU A 106 11.59 -4.73 -15.06
C GLU A 106 10.52 -3.64 -14.96
N LYS A 107 10.63 -2.78 -13.95
CA LYS A 107 9.73 -1.64 -13.75
C LYS A 107 9.78 -0.67 -14.92
N ILE A 108 10.98 -0.34 -15.39
CA ILE A 108 11.17 0.53 -16.58
C ILE A 108 10.48 -0.10 -17.80
N GLY A 109 10.70 -1.39 -18.05
CA GLY A 109 10.07 -2.11 -19.16
C GLY A 109 8.54 -2.09 -19.08
N ASN A 110 7.97 -2.32 -17.90
CA ASN A 110 6.53 -2.27 -17.67
C ASN A 110 5.97 -0.87 -17.89
N ASP A 111 6.66 0.17 -17.41
CA ASP A 111 6.21 1.56 -17.59
C ASP A 111 6.24 1.98 -19.07
N MET A 112 7.27 1.56 -19.82
CA MET A 112 7.35 1.79 -21.26
C MET A 112 6.27 1.03 -22.04
N LYS A 113 5.94 -0.20 -21.62
CA LYS A 113 4.82 -0.96 -22.19
C LYS A 113 3.48 -0.27 -21.94
N GLN A 114 3.26 0.26 -20.74
CA GLN A 114 2.03 1.03 -20.45
C GLN A 114 2.00 2.37 -21.18
N LEU A 115 3.15 3.00 -21.38
CA LEU A 115 3.25 4.20 -22.21
C LEU A 115 2.87 3.89 -23.65
N SER A 116 3.43 2.83 -24.25
CA SER A 116 3.16 2.47 -25.65
C SER A 116 1.67 2.23 -25.91
N ILE A 117 0.95 1.59 -24.98
CA ILE A 117 -0.51 1.41 -25.04
C ILE A 117 -1.24 2.76 -24.98
N ARG A 118 -0.84 3.68 -24.09
CA ARG A 118 -1.49 4.99 -23.91
C ARG A 118 -1.30 5.94 -25.09
N ILE A 119 -0.16 5.82 -25.77
CA ILE A 119 0.19 6.66 -26.92
C ILE A 119 -0.08 5.98 -28.27
N ALA A 120 -0.58 4.74 -28.25
CA ALA A 120 -0.92 3.99 -29.45
C ALA A 120 -1.86 4.79 -30.35
N GLY A 121 -1.49 4.94 -31.63
CA GLY A 121 -2.26 5.68 -32.63
C GLY A 121 -2.21 7.22 -32.51
N LYS A 122 -1.52 7.77 -31.51
CA LYS A 122 -1.37 9.24 -31.33
C LYS A 122 -0.05 9.79 -31.89
N TYR A 123 0.97 8.95 -31.98
CA TYR A 123 2.29 9.34 -32.48
C TYR A 123 2.79 8.23 -33.41
N SER A 124 3.22 8.61 -34.61
CA SER A 124 4.04 7.77 -35.48
C SER A 124 5.51 7.96 -35.12
N TYR A 125 6.33 6.94 -35.35
CA TYR A 125 7.79 7.07 -35.23
C TYR A 125 8.24 8.22 -36.14
N ALA A 126 8.87 9.24 -35.56
CA ALA A 126 9.55 10.28 -36.31
C ALA A 126 10.97 9.76 -36.57
N GLU A 127 11.31 9.61 -37.85
CA GLU A 127 12.66 9.25 -38.31
C GLU A 127 13.73 10.20 -37.77
#